data_AF-Q4UDZ6-F1
#
_entry.id   AF-Q4UDZ6-F1
#
_cell.length_a   1.000
_cell.length_b   1.000
_cell.length_c   1.000
_cell.angle_alpha   90.00
_cell.angle_beta   90.00
_cell.angle_gamma   90.00
#
_symmetry.space_group_name_H-M   'P 1'
#
loop_
_entity.id
_entity.type
_entity.pdbx_description
1 polymer ?
#
loop_
_entity_poly.entity_id
_entity_poly.type
_entity_poly.pdbx_seq_one_letter_code
_entity_poly.pdbx_strand_id
1 'polypeptide(L)'
;MANIASKGYYITGINNVNVRLYPQVLGIYKIHEHNLCNALRDFGLIIKSDSRRILLNYSYDFLRFLHLMRPSEVCMIAHGYSLLKLDDRNWWNSFTSISSQSLYDIDGKEIAGLLYSLSRIYSQKTNLIERLIDESKSWINLASPISLSLLVKVVTHFKCGSEIMKMLNLRSLQLIDELMIVDIVFFLTSNVESKTHDINFFRQMCLRIIELIDQVELHQLRAIAASISMGGFKSHIMFNVLTIRLSQIATSKNLTESDVISILLAFTTQKFLAHNDLGIDSKTYKKFLKENPTSTTEIFKFPLPEFGPVMADSLYRNKDRITSNGMPIVFRAISILGIPIEDDFFNQLVTRTCNYIDQDLYKGLKLSNLVVTFVKFKRDNSDFWKSIHGTLTRQNDLQLTGDLISKMINTISTIERGSLSDSKYLDMVRNTLIKNCESYACSMSAKSLLALTRHFSLSNQTEMLCSDEFMDAIISKINDFSLSDLTRILKSYTSLDKSNLNQAKIDIMASKFEERINTEKASNNLELNNLVQILRSKPENCP
;
A
#
# COMPACT_ATOMS: atom_id res chain seq x y z
N MET A 1 -34.77 17.00 -28.56
CA MET A 1 -35.38 15.65 -28.43
C MET A 1 -35.58 14.96 -29.79
N ALA A 2 -36.07 15.64 -30.83
CA ALA A 2 -36.26 15.09 -32.19
C ALA A 2 -34.99 14.61 -32.94
N ASN A 3 -33.78 14.82 -32.38
CA ASN A 3 -32.51 14.59 -33.07
C ASN A 3 -32.08 13.12 -33.06
N ILE A 4 -32.31 12.35 -31.98
CA ILE A 4 -32.05 10.88 -32.00
C ILE A 4 -33.10 10.15 -32.83
N ALA A 5 -34.38 10.52 -32.71
CA ALA A 5 -35.45 9.89 -33.49
C ALA A 5 -35.19 9.97 -35.01
N SER A 6 -34.65 11.10 -35.48
CA SER A 6 -34.31 11.33 -36.89
C SER A 6 -32.91 10.84 -37.28
N LYS A 7 -31.91 10.94 -36.39
CA LYS A 7 -30.52 10.58 -36.71
C LYS A 7 -30.10 9.18 -36.24
N GLY A 8 -30.89 8.48 -35.45
CA GLY A 8 -30.49 7.21 -34.84
C GLY A 8 -29.30 7.35 -33.88
N TYR A 9 -28.80 6.22 -33.39
CA TYR A 9 -27.63 6.12 -32.52
C TYR A 9 -26.75 4.95 -32.96
N TYR A 10 -25.46 5.00 -32.61
CA TYR A 10 -24.48 4.00 -33.01
C TYR A 10 -24.11 3.10 -31.82
N ILE A 11 -24.02 1.80 -32.07
CA ILE A 11 -23.44 0.82 -31.16
C ILE A 11 -22.26 0.17 -31.87
N THR A 12 -21.11 0.13 -31.19
CA THR A 12 -19.95 -0.62 -31.65
C THR A 12 -20.11 -2.09 -31.27
N GLY A 13 -20.22 -2.95 -32.28
CA GLY A 13 -20.30 -4.40 -32.14
C GLY A 13 -18.94 -5.08 -32.10
N ILE A 14 -18.97 -6.41 -32.18
CA ILE A 14 -17.76 -7.26 -32.27
C ILE A 14 -16.95 -6.84 -33.52
N ASN A 15 -15.62 -6.77 -33.39
CA ASN A 15 -14.68 -6.30 -34.43
C ASN A 15 -14.80 -4.82 -34.81
N ASN A 16 -15.22 -3.95 -33.89
CA ASN A 16 -15.36 -2.49 -34.11
C ASN A 16 -16.35 -2.10 -35.23
N VAL A 17 -17.30 -2.99 -35.57
CA VAL A 17 -18.35 -2.68 -36.54
C VAL A 17 -19.38 -1.75 -35.89
N ASN A 18 -19.54 -0.55 -36.43
CA ASN A 18 -20.53 0.41 -35.94
C ASN A 18 -21.89 0.19 -36.61
N VAL A 19 -22.90 -0.17 -35.81
CA VAL A 19 -24.27 -0.37 -36.27
C VAL A 19 -25.13 0.83 -35.88
N ARG A 20 -25.85 1.40 -36.84
CA ARG A 20 -26.82 2.48 -36.59
C ARG A 20 -28.20 1.88 -36.29
N LEU A 21 -28.78 2.28 -35.15
CA LEU A 21 -30.09 1.86 -34.69
C LEU A 21 -31.00 3.08 -34.48
N TYR A 22 -32.31 2.86 -34.52
CA TYR A 22 -33.31 3.91 -34.26
C TYR A 22 -34.18 3.50 -33.08
N PRO A 23 -34.52 4.44 -32.18
CA PRO A 23 -35.42 4.14 -31.07
C PRO A 23 -36.84 3.88 -31.58
N GLN A 24 -37.61 3.08 -30.84
CA GLN A 24 -39.02 2.81 -31.13
C GLN A 24 -39.97 3.73 -30.36
N VAL A 25 -39.58 4.15 -29.15
CA VAL A 25 -40.37 4.97 -28.24
C VAL A 25 -39.57 6.18 -27.76
N LEU A 26 -38.33 5.99 -27.29
CA LEU A 26 -37.57 7.08 -26.68
C LEU A 26 -37.23 8.17 -27.70
N GLY A 27 -37.74 9.39 -27.44
CA GLY A 27 -37.55 10.55 -28.33
C GLY A 27 -38.60 10.68 -29.43
N ILE A 28 -39.56 9.74 -29.49
CA ILE A 28 -40.68 9.73 -30.44
C ILE A 28 -42.01 9.89 -29.69
N TYR A 29 -42.25 9.07 -28.68
CA TYR A 29 -43.47 9.04 -27.88
C TYR A 29 -43.19 9.29 -26.40
N LYS A 30 -44.22 9.70 -25.66
CA LYS A 30 -44.18 9.64 -24.18
C LYS A 30 -44.28 8.17 -23.74
N ILE A 31 -43.63 7.85 -22.63
CA ILE A 31 -43.70 6.50 -22.06
C ILE A 31 -45.07 6.31 -21.41
N HIS A 32 -45.73 5.22 -21.77
CA HIS A 32 -47.02 4.74 -21.27
C HIS A 32 -46.92 3.23 -21.02
N GLU A 33 -47.85 2.69 -20.23
CA GLU A 33 -47.85 1.25 -19.89
C GLU A 33 -47.80 0.34 -21.13
N HIS A 34 -48.63 0.61 -22.14
CA HIS A 34 -48.70 -0.19 -23.37
C HIS A 34 -47.42 -0.14 -24.24
N ASN A 35 -46.53 0.85 -24.04
CA ASN A 35 -45.30 0.99 -24.80
C ASN A 35 -44.03 0.81 -23.94
N LEU A 36 -44.18 0.47 -22.66
CA LEU A 36 -43.10 0.39 -21.68
C LEU A 36 -42.02 -0.62 -22.08
N CYS A 37 -42.40 -1.81 -22.58
CA CYS A 37 -41.45 -2.82 -23.04
C CYS A 37 -40.53 -2.30 -24.16
N ASN A 38 -41.08 -1.54 -25.11
CA ASN A 38 -40.30 -0.95 -26.20
C ASN A 38 -39.41 0.20 -25.70
N ALA A 39 -39.90 0.99 -24.73
CA ALA A 39 -39.08 2.01 -24.07
C ALA A 39 -37.90 1.40 -23.28
N LEU A 40 -38.13 0.29 -22.58
CA LEU A 40 -37.09 -0.45 -21.85
C LEU A 40 -36.07 -1.09 -22.81
N ARG A 41 -36.53 -1.63 -23.95
CA ARG A 41 -35.65 -2.10 -25.01
C ARG A 41 -34.76 -0.97 -25.56
N ASP A 42 -35.36 0.18 -25.87
CA ASP A 42 -34.61 1.36 -26.31
C ASP A 42 -33.59 1.78 -25.25
N PHE A 43 -33.97 1.79 -23.97
CA PHE A 43 -33.07 2.08 -22.87
C PHE A 43 -31.85 1.15 -22.87
N GLY A 44 -32.08 -0.17 -22.93
CA GLY A 44 -31.03 -1.20 -22.92
C GLY A 44 -30.09 -1.16 -24.12
N LEU A 45 -30.54 -0.62 -25.26
CA LEU A 45 -29.70 -0.41 -26.45
C LEU A 45 -28.97 0.93 -26.38
N ILE A 46 -29.66 2.03 -26.06
CA ILE A 46 -29.10 3.37 -26.00
C ILE A 46 -28.03 3.47 -24.91
N ILE A 47 -28.17 2.76 -23.78
CA ILE A 47 -27.15 2.79 -22.71
C ILE A 47 -25.78 2.28 -23.19
N LYS A 48 -25.76 1.41 -24.22
CA LYS A 48 -24.55 0.87 -24.86
C LYS A 48 -24.04 1.75 -26.02
N SER A 49 -24.72 2.85 -26.31
CA SER A 49 -24.39 3.75 -27.43
C SER A 49 -23.61 4.98 -27.01
N ASP A 50 -23.05 5.69 -27.98
CA ASP A 50 -22.41 7.00 -27.78
C ASP A 50 -23.39 8.08 -27.29
N SER A 51 -24.69 7.86 -27.51
CA SER A 51 -25.77 8.79 -27.13
C SER A 51 -26.39 8.51 -25.76
N ARG A 52 -25.79 7.61 -24.96
CA ARG A 52 -26.30 7.16 -23.66
C ARG A 52 -26.72 8.28 -22.69
N ARG A 53 -26.09 9.45 -22.74
CA ARG A 53 -26.42 10.60 -21.87
C ARG A 53 -27.85 11.11 -22.03
N ILE A 54 -28.47 10.89 -23.19
CA ILE A 54 -29.84 11.34 -23.46
C ILE A 54 -30.87 10.60 -22.60
N LEU A 55 -30.53 9.42 -22.06
CA LEU A 55 -31.38 8.69 -21.12
C LEU A 55 -31.66 9.46 -19.83
N LEU A 56 -30.78 10.38 -19.42
CA LEU A 56 -30.99 11.21 -18.22
C LEU A 56 -32.28 12.04 -18.30
N ASN A 57 -32.74 12.38 -19.51
CA ASN A 57 -33.98 13.13 -19.71
C ASN A 57 -35.25 12.31 -19.41
N TYR A 58 -35.13 10.98 -19.28
CA TYR A 58 -36.24 10.06 -19.07
C TYR A 58 -36.26 9.47 -17.65
N SER A 59 -35.42 9.96 -16.74
CA SER A 59 -35.26 9.41 -15.39
C SER A 59 -36.58 9.32 -14.63
N TYR A 60 -37.34 10.42 -14.58
CA TYR A 60 -38.63 10.46 -13.91
C TYR A 60 -39.75 9.74 -14.67
N ASP A 61 -39.64 9.62 -16.00
CA ASP A 61 -40.62 8.87 -16.78
C ASP A 61 -40.54 7.37 -16.45
N PHE A 62 -39.32 6.81 -16.39
CA PHE A 62 -39.13 5.41 -15.99
C PHE A 62 -39.45 5.17 -14.51
N LEU A 63 -39.14 6.11 -13.61
CA LEU A 63 -39.43 5.98 -12.18
C LEU A 63 -40.92 5.74 -11.89
N ARG A 64 -41.82 6.38 -12.66
CA ARG A 64 -43.27 6.21 -12.51
C ARG A 64 -43.74 4.78 -12.75
N PHE A 65 -43.08 4.06 -13.66
CA PHE A 65 -43.48 2.71 -14.07
C PHE A 65 -42.71 1.61 -13.34
N LEU A 66 -41.84 1.95 -12.38
CA LEU A 66 -40.96 0.99 -11.71
C LEU A 66 -41.73 -0.16 -11.04
N HIS A 67 -42.90 0.11 -10.49
CA HIS A 67 -43.77 -0.89 -9.84
C HIS A 67 -44.37 -1.93 -10.80
N LEU A 68 -44.34 -1.67 -12.12
CA LEU A 68 -44.80 -2.59 -13.17
C LEU A 68 -43.66 -3.39 -13.79
N MET A 69 -42.41 -3.04 -13.46
CA MET A 69 -41.22 -3.64 -14.06
C MET A 69 -40.85 -4.95 -13.37
N ARG A 70 -40.32 -5.90 -14.15
CA ARG A 70 -39.69 -7.12 -13.62
C ARG A 70 -38.36 -6.77 -12.93
N PRO A 71 -37.88 -7.61 -11.99
CA PRO A 71 -36.60 -7.40 -11.33
C PRO A 71 -35.43 -7.12 -12.28
N SER A 72 -35.29 -7.87 -13.37
CA SER A 72 -34.29 -7.61 -14.44
C SER A 72 -34.36 -6.22 -15.05
N GLU A 73 -35.57 -5.69 -15.27
CA GLU A 73 -35.80 -4.35 -15.82
C GLU A 73 -35.46 -3.27 -14.79
N VAL A 74 -35.85 -3.47 -13.53
CA VAL A 74 -35.45 -2.61 -12.40
C VAL A 74 -33.92 -2.57 -12.27
N CYS A 75 -33.26 -3.72 -12.37
CA CYS A 75 -31.80 -3.83 -12.37
C CYS A 75 -31.17 -3.08 -13.54
N MET A 76 -31.73 -3.21 -14.75
CA MET A 76 -31.26 -2.49 -15.94
C MET A 76 -31.35 -0.98 -15.74
N ILE A 77 -32.47 -0.47 -15.20
CA ILE A 77 -32.66 0.96 -14.90
C ILE A 77 -31.64 1.45 -13.86
N ALA A 78 -31.47 0.72 -12.75
CA ALA A 78 -30.47 1.07 -11.73
C ALA A 78 -29.04 1.07 -12.30
N HIS A 79 -28.70 0.05 -13.08
CA HIS A 79 -27.39 -0.06 -13.70
C HIS A 79 -27.13 1.09 -14.67
N GLY A 80 -28.09 1.37 -15.56
CA GLY A 80 -27.97 2.43 -16.54
C GLY A 80 -27.80 3.81 -15.90
N TYR A 81 -28.64 4.17 -14.93
CA TYR A 81 -28.53 5.48 -14.29
C TYR A 81 -27.33 5.61 -13.35
N SER A 82 -26.88 4.52 -12.71
CA SER A 82 -25.62 4.55 -11.96
C SER A 82 -24.41 4.71 -12.88
N LEU A 83 -24.44 4.09 -14.07
CA LEU A 83 -23.41 4.25 -15.10
C LEU A 83 -23.34 5.68 -15.64
N LEU A 84 -24.51 6.29 -15.86
CA LEU A 84 -24.63 7.68 -16.30
C LEU A 84 -24.36 8.71 -15.20
N LYS A 85 -24.14 8.26 -13.94
CA LYS A 85 -23.95 9.11 -12.76
C LYS A 85 -25.10 10.10 -12.59
N LEU A 86 -26.34 9.60 -12.59
CA LEU A 86 -27.51 10.42 -12.26
C LEU A 86 -27.37 10.98 -10.83
N ASP A 87 -27.11 12.28 -10.74
CA ASP A 87 -26.89 13.01 -9.49
C ASP A 87 -28.20 13.58 -8.94
N ASP A 88 -29.11 12.69 -8.57
CA ASP A 88 -30.39 13.06 -7.97
C ASP A 88 -30.73 12.11 -6.81
N ARG A 89 -30.45 12.58 -5.60
CA ARG A 89 -30.65 11.76 -4.39
C ARG A 89 -32.13 11.47 -4.12
N ASN A 90 -33.02 12.39 -4.47
CA ASN A 90 -34.46 12.21 -4.28
C ASN A 90 -34.98 11.12 -5.20
N TRP A 91 -34.54 11.13 -6.46
CA TRP A 91 -34.85 10.08 -7.42
C TRP A 91 -34.41 8.70 -6.91
N TRP A 92 -33.17 8.56 -6.41
CA TRP A 92 -32.66 7.29 -5.89
C TRP A 92 -33.41 6.83 -4.63
N ASN A 93 -33.78 7.75 -3.74
CA ASN A 93 -34.58 7.42 -2.56
C ASN A 93 -35.98 6.91 -2.96
N SER A 94 -36.64 7.57 -3.92
CA SER A 94 -37.92 7.09 -4.48
C SER A 94 -37.76 5.74 -5.17
N PHE A 95 -36.69 5.56 -5.96
CA PHE A 95 -36.37 4.31 -6.63
C PHE A 95 -36.24 3.14 -5.65
N THR A 96 -35.47 3.33 -4.56
CA THR A 96 -35.29 2.28 -3.55
C THR A 96 -36.58 2.00 -2.78
N SER A 97 -37.38 3.02 -2.48
CA SER A 97 -38.68 2.85 -1.83
C SER A 97 -39.64 2.02 -2.68
N ILE A 98 -39.79 2.33 -3.98
CA ILE A 98 -40.71 1.62 -4.88
C ILE A 98 -40.18 0.21 -5.18
N SER A 99 -38.88 0.07 -5.44
CA SER A 99 -38.23 -1.23 -5.69
C SER A 99 -38.42 -2.20 -4.51
N SER A 100 -38.43 -1.68 -3.27
CA SER A 100 -38.58 -2.54 -2.08
C SER A 100 -39.88 -3.37 -2.08
N GLN A 101 -40.90 -2.92 -2.79
CA GLN A 101 -42.23 -3.54 -2.88
C GLN A 101 -42.42 -4.41 -4.14
N SER A 102 -41.44 -4.51 -5.04
CA SER A 102 -41.62 -5.18 -6.35
C SER A 102 -40.60 -6.29 -6.65
N LEU A 103 -39.60 -6.48 -5.78
CA LEU A 103 -38.51 -7.45 -5.97
C LEU A 103 -38.75 -8.79 -5.25
N TYR A 104 -39.91 -9.41 -5.41
CA TYR A 104 -40.24 -10.69 -4.74
C TYR A 104 -39.67 -11.93 -5.43
N ASP A 105 -39.38 -11.87 -6.73
CA ASP A 105 -38.88 -12.99 -7.55
C ASP A 105 -37.49 -12.65 -8.14
N ILE A 106 -36.66 -11.97 -7.35
CA ILE A 106 -35.33 -11.54 -7.77
C ILE A 106 -34.32 -12.69 -7.63
N ASP A 107 -33.54 -12.95 -8.68
CA ASP A 107 -32.52 -13.99 -8.64
C ASP A 107 -31.16 -13.47 -8.08
N GLY A 108 -30.25 -14.39 -7.76
CA GLY A 108 -28.93 -14.02 -7.22
C GLY A 108 -28.07 -13.13 -8.15
N LYS A 109 -28.25 -13.21 -9.47
CA LYS A 109 -27.51 -12.40 -10.44
C LYS A 109 -28.07 -10.98 -10.48
N GLU A 110 -29.38 -10.84 -10.45
CA GLU A 110 -30.11 -9.58 -10.36
C GLU A 110 -29.80 -8.88 -9.02
N ILE A 111 -29.80 -9.61 -7.90
CA ILE A 111 -29.39 -9.09 -6.58
C ILE A 111 -27.97 -8.50 -6.67
N ALA A 112 -27.00 -9.26 -7.21
CA ALA A 112 -25.62 -8.80 -7.34
C ALA A 112 -25.50 -7.53 -8.21
N GLY A 113 -26.20 -7.51 -9.34
CA GLY A 113 -26.21 -6.36 -10.26
C GLY A 113 -26.86 -5.11 -9.67
N LEU A 114 -27.98 -5.27 -8.96
CA LEU A 114 -28.68 -4.18 -8.29
C LEU A 114 -27.85 -3.61 -7.14
N LEU A 115 -27.33 -4.47 -6.26
CA LEU A 115 -26.48 -4.06 -5.14
C LEU A 115 -25.22 -3.31 -5.64
N TYR A 116 -24.57 -3.80 -6.70
CA TYR A 116 -23.42 -3.14 -7.28
C TYR A 116 -23.78 -1.77 -7.88
N SER A 117 -24.97 -1.64 -8.47
CA SER A 117 -25.43 -0.35 -8.99
C SER A 117 -25.71 0.64 -7.86
N LEU A 118 -26.31 0.17 -6.76
CA LEU A 118 -26.60 0.98 -5.57
C LEU A 118 -25.33 1.38 -4.81
N SER A 119 -24.29 0.54 -4.75
CA SER A 119 -23.03 0.88 -4.07
C SER A 119 -22.30 2.06 -4.71
N ARG A 120 -22.53 2.32 -5.99
CA ARG A 120 -22.00 3.49 -6.71
C ARG A 120 -22.69 4.81 -6.33
N ILE A 121 -23.85 4.73 -5.68
CA ILE A 121 -24.70 5.87 -5.32
C ILE A 121 -24.72 6.09 -3.81
N TYR A 122 -24.74 5.01 -3.03
CA TYR A 122 -24.87 5.05 -1.58
C TYR A 122 -23.55 4.69 -0.90
N SER A 123 -23.11 5.54 0.03
CA SER A 123 -21.98 5.25 0.93
C SER A 123 -22.40 4.42 2.16
N GLN A 124 -23.69 4.41 2.48
CA GLN A 124 -24.27 3.71 3.63
C GLN A 124 -25.42 2.80 3.17
N LYS A 125 -25.73 1.78 3.97
CA LYS A 125 -26.81 0.84 3.65
C LYS A 125 -28.16 1.52 3.87
N THR A 126 -29.07 1.38 2.90
CA THR A 126 -30.50 1.66 3.06
C THR A 126 -31.23 0.35 3.41
N ASN A 127 -32.48 0.44 3.86
CA ASN A 127 -33.28 -0.76 4.19
C ASN A 127 -33.35 -1.79 3.04
N LEU A 128 -33.45 -1.31 1.78
CA LEU A 128 -33.42 -2.20 0.61
C LEU A 128 -32.05 -2.87 0.46
N ILE A 129 -30.96 -2.12 0.62
CA ILE A 129 -29.59 -2.66 0.51
C ILE A 129 -29.34 -3.71 1.60
N GLU A 130 -29.79 -3.48 2.83
CA GLU A 130 -29.66 -4.45 3.92
C GLU A 130 -30.42 -5.74 3.60
N ARG A 131 -31.69 -5.63 3.19
CA ARG A 131 -32.50 -6.81 2.80
C ARG A 131 -31.83 -7.61 1.69
N LEU A 132 -31.36 -6.93 0.63
CA LEU A 132 -30.71 -7.58 -0.50
C LEU A 132 -29.36 -8.22 -0.12
N ILE A 133 -28.60 -7.62 0.81
CA ILE A 133 -27.37 -8.24 1.33
C ILE A 133 -27.70 -9.53 2.09
N ASP A 134 -28.73 -9.53 2.94
CA ASP A 134 -29.12 -10.73 3.67
C ASP A 134 -29.65 -11.81 2.74
N GLU A 135 -30.47 -11.44 1.77
CA GLU A 135 -30.97 -12.36 0.74
C GLU A 135 -29.85 -12.92 -0.13
N SER A 136 -28.82 -12.13 -0.45
CA SER A 136 -27.68 -12.61 -1.25
C SER A 136 -26.93 -13.79 -0.61
N LYS A 137 -26.96 -13.94 0.73
CA LYS A 137 -26.25 -15.01 1.44
C LYS A 137 -26.69 -16.41 0.99
N SER A 138 -27.97 -16.61 0.74
CA SER A 138 -28.50 -17.90 0.26
C SER A 138 -28.07 -18.21 -1.18
N TRP A 139 -27.81 -17.18 -1.98
CA TRP A 139 -27.44 -17.30 -3.39
C TRP A 139 -25.95 -17.47 -3.64
N ILE A 140 -25.07 -17.15 -2.67
CA ILE A 140 -23.61 -17.20 -2.87
C ILE A 140 -23.14 -18.55 -3.39
N ASN A 141 -23.65 -19.66 -2.87
CA ASN A 141 -23.24 -21.01 -3.30
C ASN A 141 -23.61 -21.34 -4.75
N LEU A 142 -24.56 -20.61 -5.34
CA LEU A 142 -25.00 -20.78 -6.73
C LEU A 142 -24.48 -19.66 -7.65
N ALA A 143 -23.80 -18.67 -7.09
CA ALA A 143 -23.32 -17.51 -7.84
C ALA A 143 -22.24 -17.91 -8.85
N SER A 144 -22.31 -17.29 -10.04
CA SER A 144 -21.28 -17.36 -11.07
C SER A 144 -20.10 -16.43 -10.76
N PRO A 145 -18.95 -16.58 -11.44
CA PRO A 145 -17.78 -15.70 -11.25
C PRO A 145 -18.13 -14.20 -11.30
N ILE A 146 -18.92 -13.79 -12.28
CA ILE A 146 -19.33 -12.38 -12.44
C ILE A 146 -20.14 -11.90 -11.25
N SER A 147 -21.14 -12.68 -10.81
CA SER A 147 -21.97 -12.31 -9.66
C SER A 147 -21.12 -12.21 -8.38
N LEU A 148 -20.19 -13.14 -8.18
CA LEU A 148 -19.25 -13.13 -7.05
C LEU A 148 -18.35 -11.89 -7.06
N SER A 149 -17.81 -11.53 -8.22
CA SER A 149 -17.00 -10.33 -8.44
C SER A 149 -17.74 -9.03 -8.13
N LEU A 150 -19.05 -8.97 -8.43
CA LEU A 150 -19.88 -7.82 -8.05
C LEU A 150 -20.16 -7.82 -6.54
N LEU A 151 -20.52 -8.97 -5.97
CA LEU A 151 -20.84 -9.10 -4.55
C LEU A 151 -19.63 -8.81 -3.65
N VAL A 152 -18.42 -9.23 -4.01
CA VAL A 152 -17.22 -8.98 -3.21
C VAL A 152 -16.91 -7.48 -3.09
N LYS A 153 -17.14 -6.72 -4.17
CA LYS A 153 -17.05 -5.26 -4.14
C LYS A 153 -18.12 -4.63 -3.26
N VAL A 154 -19.36 -5.10 -3.35
CA VAL A 154 -20.47 -4.61 -2.52
C VAL A 154 -20.19 -4.85 -1.04
N VAL A 155 -19.79 -6.07 -0.68
CA VAL A 155 -19.47 -6.47 0.70
C VAL A 155 -18.35 -5.61 1.27
N THR A 156 -17.31 -5.34 0.48
CA THR A 156 -16.18 -4.50 0.88
C THR A 156 -16.62 -3.06 1.10
N HIS A 157 -17.33 -2.48 0.12
CA HIS A 157 -17.80 -1.09 0.15
C HIS A 157 -18.70 -0.81 1.37
N PHE A 158 -19.68 -1.67 1.61
CA PHE A 158 -20.61 -1.54 2.74
C PHE A 158 -20.13 -2.17 4.05
N LYS A 159 -18.91 -2.72 4.07
CA LYS A 159 -18.30 -3.37 5.25
C LYS A 159 -19.25 -4.41 5.89
N CYS A 160 -19.72 -5.37 5.10
CA CYS A 160 -20.74 -6.35 5.52
C CYS A 160 -20.25 -7.43 6.49
N GLY A 161 -19.02 -7.35 6.99
CA GLY A 161 -18.44 -8.30 7.94
C GLY A 161 -17.62 -9.41 7.27
N SER A 162 -16.87 -10.15 8.09
CA SER A 162 -15.93 -11.18 7.63
C SER A 162 -16.60 -12.49 7.20
N GLU A 163 -17.78 -12.80 7.72
CA GLU A 163 -18.50 -14.04 7.41
C GLU A 163 -18.87 -14.14 5.93
N ILE A 164 -19.55 -13.12 5.40
CA ILE A 164 -19.95 -13.09 3.98
C ILE A 164 -18.74 -13.03 3.05
N MET A 165 -17.66 -12.32 3.43
CA MET A 165 -16.39 -12.34 2.69
C MET A 165 -15.80 -13.76 2.64
N LYS A 166 -15.84 -14.49 3.75
CA LYS A 166 -15.38 -15.89 3.81
C LYS A 166 -16.22 -16.79 2.90
N MET A 167 -17.54 -16.63 2.87
CA MET A 167 -18.41 -17.38 1.95
C MET A 167 -18.06 -17.12 0.48
N LEU A 168 -17.87 -15.84 0.11
CA LEU A 168 -17.47 -15.46 -1.24
C LEU A 168 -16.08 -16.01 -1.62
N ASN A 169 -15.12 -15.97 -0.69
CA ASN A 169 -13.79 -16.55 -0.90
C ASN A 169 -13.84 -18.07 -1.08
N LEU A 170 -14.63 -18.77 -0.26
CA LEU A 170 -14.78 -20.22 -0.40
C LEU A 170 -15.41 -20.60 -1.75
N ARG A 171 -16.48 -19.90 -2.16
CA ARG A 171 -17.12 -20.17 -3.44
C ARG A 171 -16.22 -19.85 -4.62
N SER A 172 -15.49 -18.74 -4.58
CA SER A 172 -14.55 -18.40 -5.67
C SER A 172 -13.41 -19.40 -5.81
N LEU A 173 -12.93 -20.00 -4.71
CA LEU A 173 -11.98 -21.11 -4.78
C LEU A 173 -12.57 -22.37 -5.43
N GLN A 174 -13.87 -22.66 -5.23
CA GLN A 174 -14.54 -23.77 -5.92
C GLN A 174 -14.66 -23.55 -7.43
N LEU A 175 -14.68 -22.30 -7.87
CA LEU A 175 -14.80 -21.89 -9.28
C LEU A 175 -13.48 -21.34 -9.84
N ILE A 176 -12.35 -21.67 -9.23
CA ILE A 176 -11.05 -21.04 -9.52
C ILE A 176 -10.67 -21.12 -11.01
N ASP A 177 -10.98 -22.24 -11.66
CA ASP A 177 -10.69 -22.48 -13.07
C ASP A 177 -11.57 -21.64 -14.02
N GLU A 178 -12.72 -21.15 -13.55
CA GLU A 178 -13.62 -20.28 -14.31
C GLU A 178 -13.33 -18.79 -14.11
N LEU A 179 -12.52 -18.43 -13.11
CA LEU A 179 -12.21 -17.03 -12.82
C LEU A 179 -11.30 -16.45 -13.90
N MET A 180 -11.68 -15.27 -14.41
CA MET A 180 -10.84 -14.46 -15.29
C MET A 180 -9.96 -13.51 -14.46
N ILE A 181 -8.92 -12.92 -15.07
CA ILE A 181 -8.01 -11.99 -14.38
C ILE A 181 -8.76 -10.84 -13.69
N VAL A 182 -9.81 -10.30 -14.32
CA VAL A 182 -10.60 -9.20 -13.74
C VAL A 182 -11.28 -9.64 -12.43
N ASP A 183 -11.81 -10.86 -12.38
CA ASP A 183 -12.45 -11.41 -11.19
C ASP A 183 -11.42 -11.57 -10.07
N ILE A 184 -10.27 -12.17 -10.39
CA ILE A 184 -9.18 -12.38 -9.44
C ILE A 184 -8.69 -11.04 -8.86
N VAL A 185 -8.53 -10.01 -9.71
CA VAL A 185 -8.15 -8.67 -9.26
C VAL A 185 -9.16 -8.11 -8.27
N PHE A 186 -10.47 -8.20 -8.55
CA PHE A 186 -11.50 -7.72 -7.62
C PHE A 186 -11.41 -8.44 -6.27
N PHE A 187 -11.27 -9.75 -6.29
CA PHE A 187 -11.10 -10.55 -5.08
C PHE A 187 -9.87 -10.18 -4.27
N LEU A 188 -8.70 -10.04 -4.91
CA LEU A 188 -7.46 -9.64 -4.24
C LEU A 188 -7.58 -8.24 -3.64
N THR A 189 -8.09 -7.26 -4.40
CA THR A 189 -8.25 -5.88 -3.89
C THR A 189 -9.24 -5.82 -2.73
N SER A 190 -10.38 -6.49 -2.85
CA SER A 190 -11.44 -6.47 -1.84
C SER A 190 -11.04 -7.16 -0.54
N ASN A 191 -10.25 -8.25 -0.62
CA ASN A 191 -9.73 -8.91 0.57
C ASN A 191 -8.71 -8.04 1.32
N VAL A 192 -7.83 -7.33 0.60
CA VAL A 192 -6.89 -6.37 1.21
C VAL A 192 -7.64 -5.22 1.89
N GLU A 193 -8.61 -4.62 1.20
CA GLU A 193 -9.41 -3.51 1.74
C GLU A 193 -10.21 -3.94 2.98
N SER A 194 -10.72 -5.17 2.97
CA SER A 194 -11.43 -5.77 4.10
C SER A 194 -10.51 -6.37 5.18
N LYS A 195 -9.19 -6.19 5.06
CA LYS A 195 -8.16 -6.73 5.98
C LYS A 195 -8.31 -8.24 6.23
N THR A 196 -8.72 -8.98 5.21
CA THR A 196 -8.86 -10.43 5.25
C THR A 196 -7.57 -11.07 4.73
N HIS A 197 -6.78 -11.62 5.65
CA HIS A 197 -5.44 -12.15 5.36
C HIS A 197 -5.41 -13.67 5.26
N ASP A 198 -6.19 -14.26 4.33
CA ASP A 198 -6.17 -15.70 4.08
C ASP A 198 -5.04 -16.05 3.09
N ILE A 199 -3.95 -16.63 3.62
CA ILE A 199 -2.77 -16.99 2.82
C ILE A 199 -3.08 -18.05 1.76
N ASN A 200 -3.95 -19.00 2.06
CA ASN A 200 -4.28 -20.06 1.11
C ASN A 200 -5.10 -19.49 -0.06
N PHE A 201 -6.04 -18.60 0.25
CA PHE A 201 -6.81 -17.89 -0.76
C PHE A 201 -5.90 -17.10 -1.72
N PHE A 202 -5.01 -16.25 -1.18
CA PHE A 202 -4.07 -15.48 -2.01
C PHE A 202 -3.14 -16.38 -2.83
N ARG A 203 -2.67 -17.49 -2.26
CA ARG A 203 -1.84 -18.47 -2.97
C ARG A 203 -2.58 -19.06 -4.17
N GLN A 204 -3.82 -19.54 -3.99
CA GLN A 204 -4.59 -20.13 -5.09
C GLN A 204 -4.89 -19.10 -6.19
N MET A 205 -5.24 -17.87 -5.81
CA MET A 205 -5.42 -16.78 -6.77
C MET A 205 -4.13 -16.48 -7.55
N CYS A 206 -2.96 -16.50 -6.90
CA CYS A 206 -1.68 -16.31 -7.58
C CYS A 206 -1.35 -17.46 -8.54
N LEU A 207 -1.63 -18.72 -8.17
CA LEU A 207 -1.45 -19.85 -9.08
C LEU A 207 -2.31 -19.69 -10.34
N ARG A 208 -3.57 -19.28 -10.18
CA ARG A 208 -4.46 -19.00 -11.32
C ARG A 208 -3.96 -17.83 -12.18
N ILE A 209 -3.40 -16.78 -11.58
CA ILE A 209 -2.79 -15.67 -12.34
C ILE A 209 -1.61 -16.18 -13.17
N ILE A 210 -0.79 -17.09 -12.66
CA ILE A 210 0.35 -17.65 -13.41
C ILE A 210 -0.14 -18.36 -14.68
N GLU A 211 -1.25 -19.09 -14.60
CA GLU A 211 -1.87 -19.75 -15.77
C GLU A 211 -2.45 -18.77 -16.79
N LEU A 212 -2.96 -17.63 -16.32
CA LEU A 212 -3.61 -16.61 -17.14
C LEU A 212 -2.69 -15.41 -17.46
N ILE A 213 -1.39 -15.55 -17.24
CA ILE A 213 -0.43 -14.43 -17.21
C ILE A 213 -0.40 -13.61 -18.51
N ASP A 214 -0.58 -14.27 -19.66
CA ASP A 214 -0.59 -13.61 -20.98
C ASP A 214 -1.79 -12.68 -21.18
N GLN A 215 -2.87 -12.88 -20.42
CA GLN A 215 -4.06 -12.05 -20.42
C GLN A 215 -3.95 -10.84 -19.48
N VAL A 216 -2.93 -10.80 -18.62
CA VAL A 216 -2.76 -9.73 -17.63
C VAL A 216 -2.33 -8.44 -18.31
N GLU A 217 -3.13 -7.39 -18.20
CA GLU A 217 -2.79 -6.04 -18.64
C GLU A 217 -2.06 -5.24 -17.56
N LEU A 218 -1.44 -4.11 -17.95
CA LEU A 218 -0.66 -3.25 -17.04
C LEU A 218 -1.43 -2.84 -15.77
N HIS A 219 -2.70 -2.47 -15.93
CA HIS A 219 -3.51 -2.00 -14.80
C HIS A 219 -3.84 -3.14 -13.83
N GLN A 220 -4.02 -4.36 -14.33
CA GLN A 220 -4.22 -5.57 -13.53
C GLN A 220 -2.93 -6.01 -12.86
N LEU A 221 -1.80 -5.97 -13.57
CA LEU A 221 -0.47 -6.25 -13.02
C LEU A 221 -0.17 -5.36 -11.80
N ARG A 222 -0.43 -4.05 -11.94
CA ARG A 222 -0.30 -3.09 -10.84
C ARG A 222 -1.19 -3.46 -9.65
N ALA A 223 -2.45 -3.79 -9.91
CA ALA A 223 -3.41 -4.16 -8.86
C ALA A 223 -2.97 -5.43 -8.13
N ILE A 224 -2.53 -6.47 -8.86
CA ILE A 224 -2.01 -7.72 -8.29
C ILE A 224 -0.79 -7.44 -7.41
N ALA A 225 0.21 -6.72 -7.93
CA ALA A 225 1.43 -6.40 -7.18
C ALA A 225 1.11 -5.58 -5.91
N ALA A 226 0.24 -4.57 -6.03
CA ALA A 226 -0.20 -3.77 -4.89
C ALA A 226 -0.96 -4.61 -3.87
N SER A 227 -1.90 -5.45 -4.28
CA SER A 227 -2.69 -6.29 -3.39
C SER A 227 -1.84 -7.30 -2.62
N ILE A 228 -0.88 -7.96 -3.27
CA ILE A 228 0.01 -8.91 -2.57
C ILE A 228 0.87 -8.16 -1.53
N SER A 229 1.46 -7.02 -1.91
CA SER A 229 2.30 -6.23 -1.01
C SER A 229 1.52 -5.59 0.15
N MET A 230 0.33 -5.03 -0.11
CA MET A 230 -0.53 -4.44 0.92
C MET A 230 -1.18 -5.50 1.82
N GLY A 231 -1.45 -6.69 1.28
CA GLY A 231 -1.88 -7.85 2.05
C GLY A 231 -0.82 -8.36 3.02
N GLY A 232 0.43 -7.88 2.91
CA GLY A 232 1.55 -8.27 3.76
C GLY A 232 2.12 -9.65 3.40
N PHE A 233 1.90 -10.11 2.17
CA PHE A 233 2.37 -11.41 1.71
C PHE A 233 3.69 -11.29 0.94
N LYS A 234 4.65 -12.13 1.31
CA LYS A 234 5.92 -12.24 0.58
C LYS A 234 5.78 -13.24 -0.55
N SER A 235 6.18 -12.88 -1.77
CA SER A 235 6.33 -13.85 -2.86
C SER A 235 7.26 -13.35 -3.94
N HIS A 236 8.55 -13.67 -3.81
CA HIS A 236 9.54 -13.35 -4.84
C HIS A 236 9.22 -14.04 -6.18
N ILE A 237 8.73 -15.28 -6.12
CA ILE A 237 8.34 -16.04 -7.32
C ILE A 237 7.22 -15.32 -8.07
N MET A 238 6.15 -14.90 -7.38
CA MET A 238 5.06 -14.19 -8.04
C MET A 238 5.54 -12.89 -8.67
N PHE A 239 6.36 -12.12 -7.95
CA PHE A 239 6.90 -10.87 -8.48
C PHE A 239 7.89 -11.07 -9.64
N ASN A 240 8.58 -12.21 -9.72
CA ASN A 240 9.38 -12.59 -10.88
C ASN A 240 8.50 -12.92 -12.09
N VAL A 241 7.37 -13.62 -11.90
CA VAL A 241 6.37 -13.81 -12.97
C VAL A 241 5.85 -12.46 -13.46
N LEU A 242 5.49 -11.56 -12.55
CA LEU A 242 5.07 -10.20 -12.91
C LEU A 242 6.18 -9.40 -13.59
N THR A 243 7.45 -9.63 -13.27
CA THR A 243 8.59 -8.98 -13.94
C THR A 243 8.65 -9.34 -15.42
N ILE A 244 8.53 -10.62 -15.75
CA ILE A 244 8.55 -11.07 -17.14
C ILE A 244 7.35 -10.49 -17.89
N ARG A 245 6.15 -10.54 -17.30
CA ARG A 245 4.96 -9.95 -17.92
C ARG A 245 5.08 -8.44 -18.11
N LEU A 246 5.64 -7.74 -17.13
CA LEU A 246 5.88 -6.30 -17.22
C LEU A 246 6.85 -5.96 -18.36
N SER A 247 7.91 -6.75 -18.54
CA SER A 247 8.86 -6.60 -19.64
C SER A 247 8.16 -6.75 -21.00
N GLN A 248 7.33 -7.78 -21.17
CA GLN A 248 6.52 -7.98 -22.38
C GLN A 248 5.60 -6.79 -22.66
N ILE A 249 4.87 -6.30 -21.65
CA ILE A 249 3.98 -5.14 -21.79
C ILE A 249 4.79 -3.89 -22.19
N ALA A 250 5.94 -3.68 -21.57
CA ALA A 250 6.78 -2.49 -21.81
C ALA A 250 7.35 -2.43 -23.24
N THR A 251 7.41 -3.54 -23.97
CA THR A 251 7.80 -3.54 -25.39
C THR A 251 6.81 -2.80 -26.29
N SER A 252 5.54 -2.74 -25.90
CA SER A 252 4.44 -2.17 -26.72
C SER A 252 3.79 -0.94 -26.09
N LYS A 253 4.00 -0.71 -24.79
CA LYS A 253 3.34 0.35 -24.04
C LYS A 253 4.29 1.07 -23.10
N ASN A 254 4.30 2.40 -23.19
CA ASN A 254 5.04 3.25 -22.27
C ASN A 254 4.37 3.30 -20.90
N LEU A 255 5.17 3.17 -19.84
CA LEU A 255 4.70 3.34 -18.46
C LEU A 255 4.55 4.83 -18.13
N THR A 256 3.43 5.20 -17.50
CA THR A 256 3.24 6.55 -16.95
C THR A 256 3.94 6.68 -15.59
N GLU A 257 4.13 7.91 -15.12
CA GLU A 257 4.68 8.18 -13.77
C GLU A 257 3.92 7.43 -12.67
N SER A 258 2.58 7.43 -12.72
CA SER A 258 1.76 6.65 -11.78
C SER A 258 2.03 5.16 -11.83
N ASP A 259 2.24 4.60 -13.04
CA ASP A 259 2.55 3.18 -13.21
C ASP A 259 3.90 2.84 -12.59
N VAL A 260 4.93 3.63 -12.90
CA VAL A 260 6.28 3.47 -12.36
C VAL A 260 6.25 3.52 -10.84
N ILE A 261 5.69 4.58 -10.26
CA ILE A 261 5.66 4.75 -8.79
C ILE A 261 4.90 3.60 -8.11
N SER A 262 3.75 3.19 -8.66
CA SER A 262 2.96 2.07 -8.13
C SER A 262 3.74 0.76 -8.13
N ILE A 263 4.44 0.45 -9.22
CA ILE A 263 5.21 -0.78 -9.38
C ILE A 263 6.43 -0.76 -8.44
N LEU A 264 7.19 0.33 -8.42
CA LEU A 264 8.36 0.48 -7.55
C LEU A 264 7.98 0.32 -6.07
N LEU A 265 6.86 0.91 -5.64
CA LEU A 265 6.37 0.78 -4.27
C LEU A 265 6.01 -0.67 -3.93
N ALA A 266 5.29 -1.36 -4.82
CA ALA A 266 4.90 -2.75 -4.59
C ALA A 266 6.13 -3.67 -4.52
N PHE A 267 7.09 -3.52 -5.44
CA PHE A 267 8.29 -4.36 -5.51
C PHE A 267 9.26 -4.12 -4.35
N THR A 268 9.46 -2.86 -3.94
CA THR A 268 10.33 -2.55 -2.79
C THR A 268 9.80 -3.14 -1.50
N THR A 269 8.48 -3.20 -1.33
CA THR A 269 7.84 -3.77 -0.13
C THR A 269 8.22 -5.23 0.09
N GLN A 270 8.37 -6.01 -0.99
CA GLN A 270 8.73 -7.44 -0.92
C GLN A 270 10.07 -7.72 -0.23
N LYS A 271 11.01 -6.75 -0.22
CA LYS A 271 12.31 -6.89 0.45
C LYS A 271 12.22 -6.79 1.98
N PHE A 272 11.14 -6.25 2.51
CA PHE A 272 10.95 -6.02 3.95
C PHE A 272 10.02 -7.02 4.62
N LEU A 273 9.20 -7.72 3.84
CA LEU A 273 8.32 -8.75 4.36
C LEU A 273 9.16 -9.96 4.79
N ALA A 274 9.08 -10.30 6.07
CA ALA A 274 9.80 -11.43 6.68
C ALA A 274 8.87 -12.61 6.99
N HIS A 275 7.56 -12.36 7.11
CA HIS A 275 6.55 -13.33 7.49
C HIS A 275 5.49 -13.45 6.38
N ASN A 276 4.73 -14.55 6.35
CA ASN A 276 3.65 -14.83 5.39
C ASN A 276 4.11 -15.00 3.93
N ASP A 277 5.02 -15.94 3.69
CA ASP A 277 5.36 -16.37 2.33
C ASP A 277 4.18 -17.11 1.70
N LEU A 278 3.74 -16.67 0.51
CA LEU A 278 2.67 -17.35 -0.23
C LEU A 278 3.03 -18.79 -0.60
N GLY A 279 4.32 -19.14 -0.66
CA GLY A 279 4.75 -20.52 -0.90
C GLY A 279 4.30 -21.07 -2.26
N ILE A 280 4.53 -20.30 -3.33
CA ILE A 280 4.32 -20.77 -4.70
C ILE A 280 5.34 -21.87 -5.02
N ASP A 281 4.86 -23.03 -5.45
CA ASP A 281 5.71 -24.19 -5.70
C ASP A 281 6.74 -23.94 -6.83
N SER A 282 7.96 -24.44 -6.59
CA SER A 282 9.08 -24.29 -7.52
C SER A 282 8.88 -25.02 -8.85
N LYS A 283 8.11 -26.11 -8.90
CA LYS A 283 7.83 -26.83 -10.16
C LYS A 283 6.90 -26.01 -11.05
N THR A 284 5.89 -25.40 -10.47
CA THR A 284 4.97 -24.48 -11.16
C THR A 284 5.73 -23.32 -11.79
N TYR A 285 6.61 -22.68 -11.00
CA TYR A 285 7.45 -21.59 -11.50
C TYR A 285 8.41 -22.03 -12.61
N LYS A 286 9.08 -23.18 -12.44
CA LYS A 286 9.95 -23.74 -13.48
C LYS A 286 9.20 -24.11 -14.75
N LYS A 287 7.94 -24.56 -14.66
CA LYS A 287 7.09 -24.81 -15.84
C LYS A 287 6.80 -23.49 -16.56
N PHE A 288 6.37 -22.46 -15.84
CA PHE A 288 6.16 -21.13 -16.40
C PHE A 288 7.40 -20.59 -17.11
N LEU A 289 8.59 -20.72 -16.51
CA LEU A 289 9.85 -20.25 -17.13
C LEU A 289 10.28 -21.02 -18.39
N LYS A 290 9.80 -22.26 -18.60
CA LYS A 290 10.04 -22.96 -19.87
C LYS A 290 9.28 -22.32 -21.02
N GLU A 291 8.09 -21.80 -20.74
CA GLU A 291 7.24 -21.10 -21.71
C GLU A 291 7.61 -19.62 -21.84
N ASN A 292 8.16 -19.04 -20.76
CA ASN A 292 8.53 -17.64 -20.63
C ASN A 292 9.99 -17.49 -20.15
N PRO A 293 10.98 -17.67 -21.05
CA PRO A 293 12.38 -17.70 -20.65
C PRO A 293 12.88 -16.36 -20.10
N THR A 294 13.77 -16.43 -19.12
CA THR A 294 14.51 -15.27 -18.56
C THR A 294 15.97 -15.32 -19.00
N SER A 295 16.61 -14.17 -19.00
CA SER A 295 18.02 -13.95 -19.37
C SER A 295 19.04 -14.51 -18.38
N THR A 296 18.64 -14.95 -17.18
CA THR A 296 19.56 -15.43 -16.12
C THR A 296 19.39 -16.90 -15.79
N THR A 297 20.49 -17.52 -15.35
CA THR A 297 20.48 -18.86 -14.73
C THR A 297 20.07 -18.81 -13.25
N GLU A 298 20.18 -17.65 -12.59
CA GLU A 298 19.76 -17.43 -11.20
C GLU A 298 18.24 -17.17 -11.11
N ILE A 299 17.43 -18.14 -11.53
CA ILE A 299 15.98 -17.96 -11.72
C ILE A 299 15.19 -17.58 -10.45
N PHE A 300 15.77 -17.78 -9.26
CA PHE A 300 15.15 -17.41 -7.97
C PHE A 300 15.64 -16.07 -7.41
N LYS A 301 16.55 -15.38 -8.11
CA LYS A 301 16.95 -14.02 -7.75
C LYS A 301 15.76 -13.07 -7.89
N PHE A 302 15.65 -12.13 -6.96
CA PHE A 302 14.58 -11.13 -6.96
C PHE A 302 15.15 -9.69 -6.86
N PRO A 303 14.71 -8.77 -7.73
CA PRO A 303 13.91 -9.04 -8.95
C PRO A 303 14.74 -9.79 -10.01
N LEU A 304 14.05 -10.35 -11.01
CA LEU A 304 14.72 -10.85 -12.22
C LEU A 304 15.39 -9.71 -13.00
N PRO A 305 16.44 -9.98 -13.79
CA PRO A 305 17.22 -8.95 -14.48
C PRO A 305 16.40 -8.06 -15.43
N GLU A 306 15.32 -8.58 -16.02
CA GLU A 306 14.45 -7.83 -16.94
C GLU A 306 13.79 -6.62 -16.27
N PHE A 307 13.63 -6.65 -14.94
CA PHE A 307 13.03 -5.54 -14.20
C PHE A 307 13.86 -4.25 -14.31
N GLY A 308 15.18 -4.37 -14.20
CA GLY A 308 16.11 -3.24 -14.13
C GLY A 308 16.02 -2.33 -15.36
N PRO A 309 16.28 -2.84 -16.58
CA PRO A 309 16.21 -2.05 -17.81
C PRO A 309 14.84 -1.42 -18.05
N VAL A 310 13.74 -2.16 -17.80
CA VAL A 310 12.37 -1.65 -17.99
C VAL A 310 12.10 -0.46 -17.08
N MET A 311 12.48 -0.56 -15.80
CA MET A 311 12.31 0.55 -14.85
C MET A 311 13.25 1.72 -15.13
N ALA A 312 14.49 1.45 -15.53
CA ALA A 312 15.47 2.50 -15.84
C ALA A 312 15.01 3.39 -17.00
N ASP A 313 14.61 2.78 -18.12
CA ASP A 313 14.08 3.48 -19.29
C ASP A 313 12.76 4.21 -18.94
N SER A 314 11.87 3.57 -18.19
CA SER A 314 10.61 4.19 -17.77
C SER A 314 10.83 5.39 -16.84
N LEU A 315 11.80 5.34 -15.94
CA LEU A 315 12.19 6.46 -15.08
C LEU A 315 12.77 7.60 -15.91
N TYR A 316 13.65 7.30 -16.86
CA TYR A 316 14.24 8.31 -17.74
C TYR A 316 13.17 9.06 -18.54
N ARG A 317 12.20 8.34 -19.12
CA ARG A 317 11.07 8.93 -19.87
C ARG A 317 10.17 9.80 -19.00
N ASN A 318 10.01 9.46 -17.72
CA ASN A 318 9.14 10.19 -16.80
C ASN A 318 9.90 11.20 -15.91
N LYS A 319 11.20 11.43 -16.15
CA LYS A 319 12.08 12.20 -15.24
C LYS A 319 11.51 13.55 -14.80
N ASP A 320 10.86 14.26 -15.72
CA ASP A 320 10.29 15.61 -15.49
C ASP A 320 8.92 15.61 -14.82
N ARG A 321 8.29 14.44 -14.71
CA ARG A 321 6.95 14.26 -14.12
C ARG A 321 7.01 13.73 -12.69
N ILE A 322 8.15 13.23 -12.25
CA ILE A 322 8.31 12.66 -10.90
C ILE A 322 8.22 13.78 -9.87
N THR A 323 7.13 13.78 -9.12
CA THR A 323 6.85 14.78 -8.08
C THR A 323 7.71 14.56 -6.83
N SER A 324 7.67 15.52 -5.90
CA SER A 324 8.33 15.37 -4.60
C SER A 324 7.87 14.11 -3.86
N ASN A 325 6.60 13.70 -3.98
CA ASN A 325 6.09 12.46 -3.38
C ASN A 325 6.68 11.18 -4.02
N GLY A 326 7.01 11.24 -5.32
CA GLY A 326 7.57 10.10 -6.06
C GLY A 326 9.05 9.87 -5.80
N MET A 327 9.86 10.94 -5.66
CA MET A 327 11.32 10.84 -5.54
C MET A 327 11.81 9.89 -4.41
N PRO A 328 11.28 9.93 -3.17
CA PRO A 328 11.70 8.99 -2.14
C PRO A 328 11.46 7.52 -2.51
N ILE A 329 10.37 7.23 -3.24
CA ILE A 329 10.05 5.88 -3.72
C ILE A 329 11.06 5.46 -4.79
N VAL A 330 11.39 6.36 -5.71
CA VAL A 330 12.38 6.14 -6.77
C VAL A 330 13.76 5.83 -6.20
N PHE A 331 14.31 6.69 -5.34
CA PHE A 331 15.64 6.44 -4.75
C PHE A 331 15.67 5.15 -3.93
N ARG A 332 14.62 4.89 -3.15
CA ARG A 332 14.51 3.65 -2.39
C ARG A 332 14.52 2.43 -3.31
N ALA A 333 13.81 2.50 -4.43
CA ALA A 333 13.79 1.42 -5.41
C ALA A 333 15.13 1.22 -6.11
N ILE A 334 15.81 2.30 -6.53
CA ILE A 334 17.16 2.22 -7.11
C ILE A 334 18.10 1.50 -6.15
N SER A 335 18.12 1.91 -4.87
CA SER A 335 18.99 1.32 -3.85
C SER A 335 18.66 -0.15 -3.55
N ILE A 336 17.38 -0.49 -3.43
CA ILE A 336 16.95 -1.80 -2.90
C ILE A 336 16.78 -2.86 -3.99
N LEU A 337 16.26 -2.45 -5.15
CA LEU A 337 15.98 -3.34 -6.28
C LEU A 337 17.15 -3.37 -7.27
N GLY A 338 18.16 -2.50 -7.10
CA GLY A 338 19.34 -2.47 -7.95
C GLY A 338 19.02 -2.01 -9.38
N ILE A 339 18.15 -1.00 -9.53
CA ILE A 339 17.80 -0.46 -10.85
C ILE A 339 19.04 0.22 -11.44
N PRO A 340 19.52 -0.17 -12.64
CA PRO A 340 20.69 0.43 -13.24
C PRO A 340 20.34 1.83 -13.75
N ILE A 341 21.01 2.85 -13.20
CA ILE A 341 20.81 4.25 -13.57
C ILE A 341 22.18 4.85 -13.89
N GLU A 342 22.28 5.52 -15.04
CA GLU A 342 23.47 6.26 -15.45
C GLU A 342 23.76 7.43 -14.49
N ASP A 343 25.03 7.74 -14.28
CA ASP A 343 25.45 8.71 -13.27
C ASP A 343 24.91 10.12 -13.54
N ASP A 344 24.90 10.56 -14.79
CA ASP A 344 24.33 11.85 -15.17
C ASP A 344 22.84 11.95 -14.84
N PHE A 345 22.08 10.87 -15.11
CA PHE A 345 20.67 10.83 -14.80
C PHE A 345 20.42 10.75 -13.28
N PHE A 346 21.22 9.96 -12.56
CA PHE A 346 21.17 9.92 -11.09
C PHE A 346 21.39 11.30 -10.49
N ASN A 347 22.41 12.03 -10.94
CA ASN A 347 22.73 13.37 -10.47
C ASN A 347 21.59 14.36 -10.74
N GLN A 348 20.92 14.28 -11.90
CA GLN A 348 19.73 15.09 -12.19
C GLN A 348 18.59 14.84 -11.18
N LEU A 349 18.34 13.58 -10.82
CA LEU A 349 17.34 13.23 -9.80
C LEU A 349 17.75 13.75 -8.42
N VAL A 350 19.04 13.69 -8.08
CA VAL A 350 19.58 14.22 -6.83
C VAL A 350 19.38 15.73 -6.76
N THR A 351 19.76 16.48 -7.79
CA THR A 351 19.57 17.94 -7.86
C THR A 351 18.11 18.32 -7.66
N ARG A 352 17.18 17.63 -8.32
CA ARG A 352 15.73 17.87 -8.12
C ARG A 352 15.28 17.59 -6.70
N THR A 353 15.80 16.54 -6.09
CA THR A 353 15.49 16.18 -4.71
C THR A 353 16.05 17.22 -3.74
N CYS A 354 17.25 17.75 -3.99
CA CYS A 354 17.82 18.86 -3.23
C CYS A 354 16.91 20.09 -3.31
N ASN A 355 16.43 20.45 -4.51
CA ASN A 355 15.47 21.56 -4.65
C ASN A 355 14.19 21.35 -3.82
N TYR A 356 13.66 20.12 -3.77
CA TYR A 356 12.49 19.82 -2.94
C TYR A 356 12.80 19.82 -1.43
N ILE A 357 14.02 19.43 -1.03
CA ILE A 357 14.52 19.54 0.36
C ILE A 357 14.60 21.02 0.75
N ASP A 358 15.21 21.84 -0.10
CA ASP A 358 15.40 23.27 0.11
C ASP A 358 14.08 24.05 0.14
N GLN A 359 13.05 23.56 -0.56
CA GLN A 359 11.67 24.06 -0.51
C GLN A 359 10.87 23.51 0.68
N ASP A 360 11.51 22.78 1.59
CA ASP A 360 10.91 22.26 2.82
C ASP A 360 9.75 21.27 2.58
N LEU A 361 9.71 20.61 1.42
CA LEU A 361 8.65 19.65 1.03
C LEU A 361 8.82 18.26 1.67
N TYR A 362 9.99 17.98 2.28
CA TYR A 362 10.27 16.73 2.96
C TYR A 362 10.38 16.91 4.46
N LYS A 363 9.51 16.21 5.19
CA LYS A 363 9.44 16.20 6.66
C LYS A 363 9.24 14.79 7.20
N GLY A 364 9.49 14.61 8.49
CA GLY A 364 9.21 13.39 9.24
C GLY A 364 9.74 12.13 8.56
N LEU A 365 8.84 11.16 8.36
CA LEU A 365 9.18 9.85 7.79
C LEU A 365 9.78 9.94 6.37
N LYS A 366 9.35 10.91 5.54
CA LYS A 366 9.88 11.05 4.17
C LYS A 366 11.35 11.46 4.19
N LEU A 367 11.68 12.48 5.00
CA LEU A 367 13.05 12.96 5.18
C LEU A 367 13.95 11.85 5.75
N SER A 368 13.47 11.17 6.80
CA SER A 368 14.18 10.04 7.41
C SER A 368 14.47 8.91 6.40
N ASN A 369 13.49 8.55 5.57
CA ASN A 369 13.68 7.51 4.57
C ASN A 369 14.65 7.93 3.46
N LEU A 370 14.67 9.21 3.07
CA LEU A 370 15.67 9.73 2.12
C LEU A 370 17.07 9.60 2.70
N VAL A 371 17.31 10.10 3.92
CA VAL A 371 18.62 9.99 4.60
C VAL A 371 19.08 8.53 4.67
N VAL A 372 18.23 7.64 5.17
CA VAL A 372 18.54 6.19 5.30
C VAL A 372 18.81 5.52 3.94
N THR A 373 18.18 6.01 2.88
CA THR A 373 18.40 5.50 1.52
C THR A 373 19.71 6.01 0.95
N PHE A 374 20.00 7.30 1.10
CA PHE A 374 21.20 7.93 0.54
C PHE A 374 22.50 7.46 1.20
N VAL A 375 22.46 7.11 2.48
CA VAL A 375 23.57 6.43 3.16
C VAL A 375 24.01 5.15 2.42
N LYS A 376 23.07 4.43 1.78
CA LYS A 376 23.37 3.17 1.09
C LYS A 376 24.00 3.35 -0.29
N PHE A 377 23.95 4.55 -0.86
CA PHE A 377 24.63 4.83 -2.11
C PHE A 377 26.11 5.05 -1.83
N LYS A 378 26.95 4.14 -2.33
CA LYS A 378 28.42 4.27 -2.28
C LYS A 378 28.91 5.30 -3.31
N ARG A 379 28.41 6.53 -3.23
CA ARG A 379 28.68 7.66 -4.13
C ARG A 379 28.89 8.93 -3.30
N ASP A 380 29.66 9.87 -3.83
CA ASP A 380 29.69 11.21 -3.26
C ASP A 380 28.35 11.91 -3.55
N ASN A 381 27.63 12.25 -2.47
CA ASN A 381 26.35 12.93 -2.51
C ASN A 381 26.42 14.24 -1.70
N SER A 382 27.56 14.94 -1.75
CA SER A 382 27.84 16.15 -0.99
C SER A 382 26.72 17.21 -1.07
N ASP A 383 26.16 17.46 -2.26
CA ASP A 383 25.05 18.41 -2.45
C ASP A 383 23.77 17.99 -1.71
N PHE A 384 23.45 16.69 -1.72
CA PHE A 384 22.33 16.14 -0.97
C PHE A 384 22.54 16.34 0.54
N TRP A 385 23.72 15.96 1.05
CA TRP A 385 24.02 16.10 2.48
C TRP A 385 24.03 17.56 2.94
N LYS A 386 24.54 18.47 2.09
CA LYS A 386 24.48 19.91 2.33
C LYS A 386 23.04 20.42 2.43
N SER A 387 22.15 19.98 1.54
CA SER A 387 20.73 20.33 1.56
C SER A 387 20.04 19.79 2.82
N ILE A 388 20.29 18.53 3.19
CA ILE A 388 19.77 17.94 4.44
C ILE A 388 20.22 18.73 5.66
N HIS A 389 21.51 19.07 5.77
CA HIS A 389 22.02 19.88 6.87
C HIS A 389 21.35 21.27 6.92
N GLY A 390 21.18 21.92 5.76
CA GLY A 390 20.46 23.19 5.66
C GLY A 390 19.02 23.09 6.17
N THR A 391 18.29 22.05 5.77
CA THR A 391 16.92 21.80 6.25
C THR A 391 16.87 21.51 7.76
N LEU A 392 17.78 20.68 8.28
CA LEU A 392 17.83 20.35 9.71
C LEU A 392 18.14 21.55 10.61
N THR A 393 18.85 22.55 10.08
CA THR A 393 19.23 23.76 10.82
C THR A 393 18.21 24.90 10.68
N ARG A 394 17.51 24.98 9.55
CA ARG A 394 16.58 26.09 9.24
C ARG A 394 15.13 25.81 9.67
N GLN A 395 14.65 24.56 9.58
CA GLN A 395 13.24 24.28 9.85
C GLN A 395 12.95 24.14 11.35
N ASN A 396 11.98 24.91 11.83
CA ASN A 396 11.52 24.85 13.22
C ASN A 396 10.62 23.64 13.54
N ASP A 397 9.88 23.10 12.56
CA ASP A 397 9.07 21.89 12.71
C ASP A 397 9.33 20.91 11.56
N LEU A 398 10.27 20.00 11.81
CA LEU A 398 10.66 18.90 10.92
C LEU A 398 9.77 17.67 11.07
N GLN A 399 8.87 17.63 12.06
CA GLN A 399 8.04 16.47 12.39
C GLN A 399 8.85 15.17 12.57
N LEU A 400 10.10 15.28 13.03
CA LEU A 400 10.96 14.14 13.33
C LEU A 400 10.68 13.66 14.75
N THR A 401 10.25 12.41 14.88
CA THR A 401 10.17 11.74 16.19
C THR A 401 11.55 11.25 16.62
N GLY A 402 11.74 11.03 17.92
CA GLY A 402 12.99 10.48 18.43
C GLY A 402 13.39 9.15 17.77
N ASP A 403 12.42 8.27 17.47
CA ASP A 403 12.68 7.01 16.76
C ASP A 403 13.23 7.23 15.34
N LEU A 404 12.77 8.26 14.63
CA LEU A 404 13.28 8.59 13.29
C LEU A 404 14.69 9.16 13.35
N ILE A 405 14.99 9.97 14.36
CA ILE A 405 16.34 10.50 14.63
C ILE A 405 17.30 9.35 14.95
N SER A 406 16.92 8.46 15.88
CA SER A 406 17.69 7.27 16.23
C SER A 406 17.99 6.41 14.99
N LYS A 407 16.99 6.17 14.14
CA LYS A 407 17.16 5.42 12.88
C LYS A 407 18.16 6.08 11.94
N MET A 408 18.09 7.40 11.77
CA MET A 408 19.01 8.14 10.90
C MET A 408 20.44 8.09 11.43
N ILE A 409 20.66 8.41 12.71
CA ILE A 409 21.99 8.36 13.35
C ILE A 409 22.59 6.97 13.21
N ASN A 410 21.86 5.93 13.62
CA ASN A 410 22.35 4.55 13.55
C ASN A 410 22.70 4.13 12.12
N THR A 411 21.91 4.56 11.13
CA THR A 411 22.20 4.22 9.73
C THR A 411 23.45 4.94 9.24
N ILE A 412 23.57 6.26 9.44
CA ILE A 412 24.75 7.04 9.04
C ILE A 412 26.01 6.45 9.66
N SER A 413 25.94 6.06 10.93
CA SER A 413 27.07 5.54 11.68
C SER A 413 27.50 4.11 11.31
N THR A 414 26.73 3.40 10.46
CA THR A 414 27.13 2.08 9.95
C THR A 414 28.04 2.14 8.72
N ILE A 415 28.29 3.34 8.19
CA ILE A 415 29.20 3.54 7.06
C ILE A 415 30.64 3.28 7.50
N GLU A 416 31.40 2.52 6.72
CA GLU A 416 32.83 2.30 6.95
C GLU A 416 33.60 3.63 6.84
N ARG A 417 34.41 3.94 7.86
CA ARG A 417 35.29 5.12 7.88
C ARG A 417 36.23 5.07 6.67
N GLY A 418 36.28 6.15 5.90
CA GLY A 418 37.11 6.23 4.67
C GLY A 418 36.41 5.79 3.37
N SER A 419 35.10 5.53 3.40
CA SER A 419 34.31 5.29 2.18
C SER A 419 34.03 6.57 1.40
N LEU A 420 33.74 6.47 0.08
CA LEU A 420 33.33 7.60 -0.78
C LEU A 420 32.07 8.33 -0.29
N SER A 421 31.30 7.72 0.63
CA SER A 421 30.13 8.31 1.27
C SER A 421 30.47 9.23 2.46
N ASP A 422 31.71 9.23 2.94
CA ASP A 422 32.18 9.99 4.12
C ASP A 422 32.43 11.47 3.77
N SER A 423 31.36 12.17 3.38
CA SER A 423 31.44 13.61 3.08
C SER A 423 31.44 14.44 4.37
N LYS A 424 32.19 15.55 4.39
CA LYS A 424 32.16 16.54 5.49
C LYS A 424 30.72 16.94 5.87
N TYR A 425 29.83 17.06 4.87
CA TYR A 425 28.44 17.41 5.10
C TYR A 425 27.64 16.31 5.78
N LEU A 426 27.97 15.04 5.55
CA LEU A 426 27.36 13.91 6.26
C LEU A 426 27.71 13.94 7.75
N ASP A 427 28.96 14.24 8.09
CA ASP A 427 29.36 14.45 9.48
C ASP A 427 28.61 15.62 10.13
N MET A 428 28.43 16.73 9.40
CA MET A 428 27.63 17.85 9.87
C MET A 428 26.17 17.44 10.13
N VAL A 429 25.54 16.70 9.21
CA VAL A 429 24.19 16.13 9.40
C VAL A 429 24.15 15.24 10.65
N ARG A 430 25.13 14.33 10.82
CA ARG A 430 25.20 13.46 11.99
C ARG A 430 25.26 14.27 13.29
N ASN A 431 26.12 15.28 13.35
CA ASN A 431 26.29 16.12 14.54
C ASN A 431 25.02 16.94 14.85
N THR A 432 24.34 17.48 13.83
CA THR A 432 23.05 18.16 14.01
C THR A 432 21.98 17.20 14.55
N LEU A 433 21.91 15.98 14.02
CA LEU A 433 20.97 14.95 14.51
C LEU A 433 21.26 14.54 15.94
N ILE A 434 22.54 14.40 16.32
CA ILE A 434 22.96 14.09 17.69
C ILE A 434 22.55 15.22 18.64
N LYS A 435 22.79 16.48 18.26
CA LYS A 435 22.35 17.64 19.06
C LYS A 435 20.84 17.65 19.26
N ASN A 436 20.08 17.36 18.21
CA ASN A 436 18.62 17.25 18.30
C ASN A 436 18.18 15.99 19.07
N CYS A 437 19.02 14.96 19.19
CA CYS A 437 18.66 13.72 19.88
C CYS A 437 18.33 13.95 21.36
N GLU A 438 19.06 14.85 22.02
CA GLU A 438 18.88 15.20 23.43
C GLU A 438 17.43 15.65 23.72
N SER A 439 16.90 16.56 22.91
CA SER A 439 15.53 17.08 23.09
C SER A 439 14.42 16.07 22.78
N TYR A 440 14.73 14.98 22.08
CA TYR A 440 13.74 13.97 21.65
C TYR A 440 13.89 12.62 22.34
N ALA A 441 14.89 12.45 23.22
CA ALA A 441 15.18 11.17 23.88
C ALA A 441 13.97 10.60 24.63
N CYS A 442 13.23 11.46 25.35
CA CYS A 442 12.03 11.07 26.11
C CYS A 442 10.90 10.47 25.25
N SER A 443 10.85 10.81 23.95
CA SER A 443 9.84 10.32 23.00
C SER A 443 10.23 9.00 22.32
N MET A 444 11.43 8.49 22.56
CA MET A 444 11.94 7.30 21.90
C MET A 444 11.37 5.99 22.47
N SER A 445 11.24 4.99 21.60
CA SER A 445 11.00 3.62 22.04
C SER A 445 12.22 3.01 22.72
N ALA A 446 12.02 2.02 23.60
CA ALA A 446 13.10 1.29 24.26
C ALA A 446 14.11 0.72 23.24
N LYS A 447 13.62 0.20 22.11
CA LYS A 447 14.47 -0.32 21.03
C LYS A 447 15.40 0.76 20.45
N SER A 448 14.89 1.97 20.23
CA SER A 448 15.68 3.10 19.70
C SER A 448 16.71 3.61 20.70
N LEU A 449 16.35 3.67 21.99
CA LEU A 449 17.27 4.01 23.08
C LEU A 449 18.42 3.01 23.17
N LEU A 450 18.11 1.70 23.21
CA LEU A 450 19.13 0.65 23.24
C LEU A 450 20.10 0.74 22.06
N ALA A 451 19.57 0.97 20.85
CA ALA A 451 20.38 1.09 19.65
C ALA A 451 21.35 2.29 19.73
N LEU A 452 20.87 3.44 20.24
CA LEU A 452 21.70 4.62 20.45
C LEU A 452 22.70 4.45 21.59
N THR A 453 22.32 3.82 22.72
CA THR A 453 23.25 3.53 23.82
C THR A 453 24.44 2.72 23.31
N ARG A 454 24.17 1.67 22.52
CA ARG A 454 25.21 0.89 21.87
C ARG A 454 26.05 1.74 20.92
N HIS A 455 25.41 2.57 20.11
CA HIS A 455 26.11 3.42 19.17
C HIS A 455 27.05 4.41 19.85
N PHE A 456 26.56 5.19 20.81
CA PHE A 456 27.34 6.20 21.53
C PHE A 456 28.48 5.57 22.33
N SER A 457 28.27 4.38 22.88
CA SER A 457 29.33 3.62 23.55
C SER A 457 30.45 3.23 22.57
N LEU A 458 30.09 2.71 21.39
CA LEU A 458 31.07 2.32 20.36
C LEU A 458 31.78 3.51 19.70
N SER A 459 31.13 4.67 19.64
CA SER A 459 31.68 5.90 19.05
C SER A 459 32.38 6.82 20.05
N ASN A 460 32.50 6.41 21.33
CA ASN A 460 33.02 7.21 22.43
C ASN A 460 32.33 8.58 22.59
N GLN A 461 31.03 8.65 22.31
CA GLN A 461 30.21 9.84 22.55
C GLN A 461 29.70 9.84 23.99
N THR A 462 30.63 9.96 24.93
CA THR A 462 30.37 9.90 26.37
C THR A 462 29.43 11.02 26.83
N GLU A 463 29.59 12.23 26.31
CA GLU A 463 28.72 13.38 26.60
C GLU A 463 27.24 13.07 26.37
N MET A 464 26.90 12.41 25.26
CA MET A 464 25.50 12.06 24.94
C MET A 464 24.95 10.96 25.87
N LEU A 465 25.75 9.94 26.18
CA LEU A 465 25.36 8.89 27.12
C LEU A 465 25.09 9.45 28.52
N CYS A 466 25.85 10.48 28.91
CA CYS A 466 25.77 11.13 30.21
C CYS A 466 24.81 12.33 30.24
N SER A 467 24.15 12.69 29.15
CA SER A 467 23.15 13.76 29.15
C SER A 467 21.95 13.39 30.04
N ASP A 468 21.45 14.37 30.81
CA ASP A 468 20.37 14.14 31.77
C ASP A 468 19.10 13.66 31.05
N GLU A 469 18.76 14.26 29.91
CA GLU A 469 17.60 13.90 29.08
C GLU A 469 17.68 12.46 28.57
N PHE A 470 18.85 12.01 28.12
CA PHE A 470 19.01 10.64 27.61
C PHE A 470 18.99 9.61 28.73
N MET A 471 19.63 9.90 29.86
CA MET A 471 19.55 9.05 31.05
C MET A 471 18.12 8.97 31.58
N ASP A 472 17.40 10.09 31.65
CA ASP A 472 16.00 10.11 32.07
C ASP A 472 15.09 9.32 31.15
N ALA A 473 15.32 9.38 29.84
CA ALA A 473 14.61 8.56 28.88
C ALA A 473 14.80 7.05 29.17
N ILE A 474 16.04 6.60 29.39
CA ILE A 474 16.34 5.21 29.76
C ILE A 474 15.66 4.82 31.08
N ILE A 475 15.79 5.65 32.12
CA ILE A 475 15.21 5.43 33.45
C ILE A 475 13.67 5.34 33.37
N SER A 476 13.03 6.17 32.55
CA SER A 476 11.58 6.17 32.36
C SER A 476 11.07 4.92 31.64
N LYS A 477 11.92 4.31 30.80
CA LYS A 477 11.60 3.15 29.96
C LYS A 477 12.17 1.83 30.48
N ILE A 478 12.68 1.81 31.71
CA ILE A 478 13.40 0.65 32.25
C ILE A 478 12.59 -0.66 32.21
N ASN A 479 11.28 -0.56 32.41
CA ASN A 479 10.37 -1.71 32.41
C ASN A 479 10.10 -2.27 31.00
N ASP A 480 10.35 -1.48 29.94
CA ASP A 480 10.12 -1.85 28.55
C ASP A 480 11.32 -2.64 27.95
N PHE A 481 12.46 -2.70 28.65
CA PHE A 481 13.64 -3.45 28.22
C PHE A 481 13.61 -4.90 28.73
N SER A 482 14.15 -5.83 27.94
CA SER A 482 14.44 -7.18 28.43
C SER A 482 15.66 -7.17 29.37
N LEU A 483 15.80 -8.17 30.26
CA LEU A 483 16.99 -8.31 31.11
C LEU A 483 18.30 -8.29 30.30
N SER A 484 18.29 -8.91 29.11
CA SER A 484 19.47 -8.93 28.24
C SER A 484 19.83 -7.55 27.68
N ASP A 485 18.83 -6.71 27.42
CA ASP A 485 19.03 -5.34 26.96
C ASP A 485 19.53 -4.46 28.12
N LEU A 486 18.99 -4.67 29.33
CA LEU A 486 19.45 -4.02 30.55
C LEU A 486 20.93 -4.33 30.82
N THR A 487 21.39 -5.58 30.68
CA THR A 487 22.81 -5.94 30.79
C THR A 487 23.69 -5.16 29.81
N ARG A 488 23.25 -5.02 28.55
CA ARG A 488 24.00 -4.29 27.51
C ARG A 488 24.08 -2.79 27.81
N ILE A 489 22.99 -2.21 28.30
CA ILE A 489 22.95 -0.81 28.72
C ILE A 489 23.94 -0.61 29.87
N LEU A 490 23.85 -1.42 30.93
CA LEU A 490 24.75 -1.32 32.09
C LEU A 490 26.22 -1.45 31.69
N LYS A 491 26.57 -2.44 30.85
CA LYS A 491 27.95 -2.60 30.33
C LYS A 491 28.47 -1.32 29.69
N SER A 492 27.62 -0.67 28.89
CA SER A 492 27.96 0.57 28.19
C SER A 492 28.26 1.72 29.15
N TYR A 493 27.60 1.79 30.30
CA TYR A 493 27.83 2.80 31.33
C TYR A 493 29.00 2.45 32.28
N THR A 494 29.20 1.17 32.60
CA THR A 494 30.33 0.74 33.45
C THR A 494 31.69 0.92 32.80
N SER A 495 31.74 1.00 31.47
CA SER A 495 32.96 1.28 30.70
C SER A 495 33.28 2.77 30.55
N LEU A 496 32.43 3.68 31.04
CA LEU A 496 32.63 5.12 30.92
C LEU A 496 33.56 5.64 32.02
N ASP A 497 34.29 6.71 31.70
CA ASP A 497 34.99 7.50 32.70
C ASP A 497 33.97 8.16 33.63
N LYS A 498 34.08 7.86 34.93
CA LYS A 498 33.11 8.27 35.95
C LYS A 498 33.15 9.77 36.28
N SER A 499 34.15 10.49 35.80
CA SER A 499 34.29 11.95 35.99
C SER A 499 33.18 12.77 35.30
N ASN A 500 32.55 12.24 34.25
CA ASN A 500 31.52 12.93 33.47
C ASN A 500 30.09 12.51 33.81
N LEU A 501 29.89 11.71 34.86
CA LEU A 501 28.57 11.15 35.21
C LEU A 501 27.86 11.98 36.28
N ASN A 502 26.58 12.27 36.06
CA ASN A 502 25.69 12.76 37.11
C ASN A 502 25.41 11.62 38.11
N GLN A 503 26.18 11.58 39.20
CA GLN A 503 26.12 10.50 40.19
C GLN A 503 24.71 10.27 40.74
N ALA A 504 23.92 11.33 40.94
CA ALA A 504 22.55 11.19 41.43
C ALA A 504 21.64 10.44 40.44
N LYS A 505 21.77 10.69 39.14
CA LYS A 505 21.03 9.97 38.09
C LYS A 505 21.48 8.53 37.97
N ILE A 506 22.79 8.28 38.10
CA ILE A 506 23.35 6.93 38.10
C ILE A 506 22.86 6.12 39.28
N ASP A 507 22.75 6.71 40.47
CA ASP A 507 22.20 6.05 41.66
C ASP A 507 20.71 5.71 41.48
N ILE A 508 19.92 6.63 40.89
CA ILE A 508 18.51 6.39 40.53
C ILE A 508 18.40 5.25 39.52
N MET A 509 19.22 5.30 38.46
CA MET A 509 19.28 4.28 37.43
C MET A 509 19.59 2.92 38.07
N ALA A 510 20.72 2.80 38.76
CA ALA A 510 21.14 1.57 39.46
C ALA A 510 20.04 1.00 40.38
N SER A 511 19.34 1.86 41.13
CA SER A 511 18.27 1.45 42.03
C SER A 511 17.05 0.90 41.29
N LYS A 512 16.62 1.53 40.19
CA LYS A 512 15.53 0.99 39.37
C LYS A 512 15.91 -0.30 38.63
N PHE A 513 17.17 -0.41 38.19
CA PHE A 513 17.68 -1.65 37.59
C PHE A 513 17.63 -2.81 38.60
N GLU A 514 18.06 -2.56 39.84
CA GLU A 514 18.00 -3.53 40.94
C GLU A 514 16.55 -3.94 41.28
N GLU A 515 15.63 -2.98 41.37
CA GLU A 515 14.20 -3.25 41.57
C GLU A 515 13.63 -4.17 40.47
N ARG A 516 13.95 -3.89 39.20
CA ARG A 516 13.49 -4.69 38.06
C ARG A 516 14.04 -6.12 38.08
N ILE A 517 15.33 -6.30 38.39
CA ILE A 517 15.98 -7.62 38.51
C ILE A 517 15.33 -8.45 39.62
N ASN A 518 15.07 -7.83 40.77
CA ASN A 518 14.45 -8.49 41.92
C ASN A 518 13.01 -8.91 41.63
N THR A 519 12.26 -8.09 40.88
CA THR A 519 10.85 -8.35 40.55
C THR A 519 10.67 -9.56 39.61
N GLU A 520 11.59 -9.81 38.68
CA GLU A 520 11.51 -10.96 37.76
C GLU A 520 12.03 -12.28 38.37
N LYS A 521 12.30 -12.32 39.68
CA LYS A 521 12.94 -13.47 40.37
C LYS A 521 14.26 -13.91 39.70
N ALA A 522 14.93 -12.97 39.02
CA ALA A 522 16.23 -13.17 38.41
C ALA A 522 17.37 -12.93 39.43
N SER A 523 17.12 -13.16 40.71
CA SER A 523 18.05 -12.92 41.84
C SER A 523 19.37 -13.71 41.75
N ASN A 524 19.44 -14.71 40.86
CA ASN A 524 20.66 -15.47 40.57
C ASN A 524 21.48 -14.93 39.38
N ASN A 525 21.11 -13.79 38.78
CA ASN A 525 21.86 -13.21 37.66
C ASN A 525 23.08 -12.41 38.18
N LEU A 526 24.09 -13.14 38.65
CA LEU A 526 25.30 -12.63 39.29
C LEU A 526 25.99 -11.53 38.47
N GLU A 527 25.97 -11.66 37.14
CA GLU A 527 26.56 -10.66 36.22
C GLU A 527 25.85 -9.30 36.30
N LEU A 528 24.52 -9.28 36.31
CA LEU A 528 23.74 -8.04 36.39
C LEU A 528 23.92 -7.35 37.75
N ASN A 529 23.88 -8.13 38.84
CA ASN A 529 24.11 -7.60 40.19
C ASN A 529 25.51 -7.00 40.33
N ASN A 530 26.54 -7.68 39.78
CA ASN A 530 27.91 -7.16 39.74
C ASN A 530 28.01 -5.86 38.93
N LEU A 531 27.36 -5.78 37.77
CA LEU A 531 27.36 -4.56 36.94
C LEU A 531 26.68 -3.38 37.66
N VAL A 532 25.58 -3.60 38.38
CA VAL A 532 24.92 -2.57 39.19
C VAL A 532 25.83 -2.09 40.32
N GLN A 533 26.57 -2.99 40.98
CA GLN A 533 27.55 -2.63 42.00
C GLN A 533 28.74 -1.84 41.43
N ILE A 534 29.26 -2.24 40.26
CA ILE A 534 30.34 -1.53 39.55
C ILE A 534 29.87 -0.13 39.12
N LEU A 535 28.61 0.00 38.73
CA LEU A 535 28.02 1.29 38.35
C LEU A 535 27.92 2.24 39.55
N ARG A 536 27.63 1.71 40.75
CA ARG A 536 27.55 2.48 42.01
C ARG A 536 28.90 2.82 42.64
N SER A 537 30.00 2.13 42.29
CA SER A 537 31.29 2.44 42.89
C SER A 537 31.77 3.82 42.43
N LYS A 538 32.21 4.68 43.35
CA LYS A 538 32.73 6.01 43.00
C LYS A 538 34.03 5.89 42.19
N PRO A 539 34.42 6.91 41.38
CA PRO A 539 35.79 6.99 40.90
C PRO A 539 36.71 7.00 42.13
N GLU A 540 37.52 5.96 42.29
CA GLU A 540 38.69 6.05 43.14
C GLU A 540 39.61 7.07 42.46
N ASN A 541 39.81 8.21 43.12
CA ASN A 541 40.91 9.10 42.78
C ASN A 541 42.19 8.26 42.91
N CYS A 542 42.77 7.81 41.79
CA CYS A 542 44.17 7.42 41.81
C CYS A 542 45.00 8.69 42.08
N PRO A 543 45.91 8.66 43.07
CA PRO A 543 46.81 9.78 43.34
C PRO A 543 47.74 10.10 42.16
#